data_AF-A0A178XC25-F1
#
_entry.id   AF-A0A178XC25-F1
#
_cell.length_a   1.000
_cell.length_b   1.000
_cell.length_c   1.000
_cell.angle_alpha   90.00
_cell.angle_beta   90.00
_cell.angle_gamma   90.00
#
_symmetry.space_group_name_H-M   'P 1'
#
loop_
_entity.id
_entity.type
_entity.pdbx_description
1 polymer ?
#
loop_
_entity_poly.entity_id
_entity_poly.type
_entity_poly.pdbx_seq_one_letter_code
_entity_poly.pdbx_strand_id
1 'polypeptide(L)'
;MPDADRRLQHYCFLIPEDDFAAFFLRLKESGVDYHAGPGGQGPGEINHNHGGRGVYFLDPGGNGIEVITQPYEPERKRPAHW
;
A
#
# COMPACT_ATOMS: atom_id res chain seq x y z
N MET A 1 6.43 -0.24 -24.00
CA MET A 1 6.54 1.21 -23.79
C MET A 1 8.00 1.53 -23.59
N PRO A 2 8.59 2.51 -24.29
CA PRO A 2 9.96 2.96 -23.98
C PRO A 2 10.02 3.53 -22.56
N ASP A 3 11.14 3.33 -21.85
CA ASP A 3 11.33 3.76 -20.44
C ASP A 3 11.05 5.25 -20.20
N ALA A 4 11.24 6.10 -21.23
CA ALA A 4 11.03 7.54 -21.17
C ALA A 4 9.56 7.99 -20.98
N ASP A 5 8.58 7.11 -21.18
CA ASP A 5 7.14 7.43 -21.00
C ASP A 5 6.53 6.76 -19.76
N ARG A 6 7.34 6.08 -18.93
CA ARG A 6 6.83 5.40 -17.74
C ARG A 6 6.68 6.39 -16.59
N ARG A 7 5.51 7.02 -16.50
CA ARG A 7 5.13 7.86 -15.35
C ARG A 7 4.90 6.99 -14.13
N LEU A 8 5.34 7.45 -12.96
CA LEU A 8 5.05 6.80 -11.69
C LEU A 8 3.54 6.59 -11.55
N GLN A 9 3.13 5.33 -11.41
CA GLN A 9 1.76 4.97 -11.07
C GLN A 9 1.68 4.64 -9.59
N HIS A 10 0.49 4.78 -9.01
CA HIS A 10 0.21 4.41 -7.64
C HIS A 10 -0.89 3.35 -7.61
N TYR A 11 -0.60 2.20 -7.02
CA TYR A 11 -1.55 1.11 -6.86
C TYR A 11 -1.73 0.81 -5.38
N CYS A 12 -2.97 0.94 -4.90
CA CYS A 12 -3.33 0.65 -3.52
C CYS A 12 -4.15 -0.65 -3.46
N PHE A 13 -3.71 -1.58 -2.62
CA PHE A 13 -4.38 -2.85 -2.36
C PHE A 13 -4.96 -2.85 -0.95
N LEU A 14 -6.27 -3.05 -0.86
CA LEU A 14 -6.94 -3.32 0.42
C LEU A 14 -6.92 -4.83 0.67
N ILE A 15 -6.33 -5.24 1.79
CA ILE A 15 -6.26 -6.64 2.21
C ILE A 15 -6.90 -6.85 3.58
N PRO A 16 -7.34 -8.07 3.92
CA PRO A 16 -7.76 -8.41 5.27
C PRO A 16 -6.65 -8.15 6.30
N GLU A 17 -7.05 -7.77 7.53
CA GLU A 17 -6.11 -7.55 8.64
C GLU A 17 -5.24 -8.79 8.92
N ASP A 18 -5.85 -9.98 8.92
CA ASP A 18 -5.17 -11.25 9.21
C ASP A 18 -4.09 -11.59 8.16
N ASP A 19 -4.24 -11.10 6.93
CA ASP A 19 -3.30 -11.36 5.83
C ASP A 19 -2.06 -10.44 5.88
N PHE A 20 -2.16 -9.28 6.54
CA PHE A 20 -1.08 -8.28 6.54
C PHE A 20 0.21 -8.81 7.15
N ALA A 21 0.14 -9.64 8.20
CA ALA A 21 1.34 -10.17 8.84
C ALA A 21 2.14 -11.07 7.89
N ALA A 22 1.46 -11.96 7.16
CA ALA A 22 2.08 -12.85 6.19
C ALA A 22 2.62 -12.08 4.98
N PHE A 23 1.88 -11.10 4.48
CA PHE A 23 2.35 -10.19 3.44
C PHE A 23 3.61 -9.42 3.87
N PHE A 24 3.58 -8.80 5.05
CA PHE A 24 4.68 -7.96 5.54
C PHE A 24 5.95 -8.78 5.81
N LEU A 25 5.82 -10.05 6.22
CA LEU A 25 6.97 -10.94 6.33
C LEU A 25 7.66 -11.13 4.97
N ARG A 26 6.89 -11.41 3.91
CA ARG A 26 7.43 -11.57 2.55
C ARG A 26 8.07 -10.28 2.02
N LEU A 27 7.47 -9.12 2.32
CA LEU A 27 8.04 -7.83 1.95
C LEU A 27 9.41 -7.60 2.62
N LYS A 28 9.56 -7.99 3.89
CA LYS A 28 10.86 -7.91 4.57
C LYS A 28 11.87 -8.91 4.02
N GLU A 29 11.44 -10.14 3.73
CA GLU A 29 12.29 -11.18 3.15
C GLU A 29 12.80 -10.83 1.75
N SER A 30 12.05 -10.01 0.99
CA SER A 30 12.49 -9.53 -0.33
C SER A 30 13.56 -8.44 -0.25
N GLY A 31 13.78 -7.84 0.92
CA GLY A 31 14.76 -6.76 1.12
C GLY A 31 14.39 -5.44 0.43
N VAL A 32 13.12 -5.25 0.06
CA VAL A 32 12.64 -4.01 -0.54
C VAL A 32 12.50 -2.93 0.53
N ASP A 33 12.99 -1.73 0.23
CA ASP A 33 12.77 -0.56 1.08
C ASP A 33 11.28 -0.23 1.17
N TYR A 34 10.81 -0.02 2.41
CA TYR A 34 9.42 0.30 2.69
C TYR A 34 9.31 1.48 3.65
N HIS A 35 8.15 2.11 3.63
CA HIS A 35 7.90 3.39 4.29
C HIS A 35 6.49 3.43 4.89
N ALA A 36 6.33 4.19 5.97
CA ALA A 36 5.04 4.40 6.62
C ALA A 36 4.13 5.35 5.81
N GLY A 37 4.70 6.24 5.00
CA GLY A 37 3.94 7.27 4.29
C GLY A 37 4.38 7.48 2.82
N PRO A 38 3.54 8.17 2.04
CA PRO A 38 3.80 8.46 0.64
C PRO A 38 5.06 9.33 0.47
N GLY A 39 5.78 9.14 -0.63
CA GLY A 39 7.02 9.88 -0.92
C GLY A 39 8.20 9.50 -0.02
N GLY A 40 8.18 8.32 0.60
CA GLY A 40 9.31 7.81 1.37
C GLY A 40 9.33 8.23 2.84
N GLN A 41 8.20 8.69 3.39
CA GLN A 41 8.12 9.14 4.78
C GLN A 41 8.13 7.95 5.75
N GLY A 42 8.89 8.04 6.84
CA GLY A 42 8.98 6.98 7.84
C GLY A 42 9.62 5.69 7.28
N PRO A 43 10.90 5.73 6.85
CA PRO A 43 11.59 4.56 6.33
C PRO A 43 11.69 3.43 7.38
N GLY A 44 11.38 2.21 6.98
CA GLY A 44 11.40 1.04 7.86
C GLY A 44 10.22 0.95 8.83
N GLU A 45 9.21 1.80 8.66
CA GLU A 45 8.02 1.82 9.51
C GLU A 45 6.74 1.52 8.70
N ILE A 46 5.68 1.16 9.42
CA ILE A 46 4.32 1.04 8.88
C ILE A 46 3.44 2.14 9.50
N ASN A 47 2.39 2.56 8.81
CA ASN A 47 1.37 3.41 9.42
C ASN A 47 0.26 2.58 10.06
N HIS A 48 -0.51 3.25 10.92
CA HIS A 48 -1.69 2.70 11.58
C HIS A 48 -2.95 3.51 11.25
N ASN A 49 -3.03 3.99 10.01
CA ASN A 49 -4.08 4.91 9.59
C ASN A 49 -5.46 4.23 9.65
N HIS A 50 -6.48 5.02 10.01
CA HIS A 50 -7.89 4.57 10.07
C HIS A 50 -8.13 3.35 10.99
N GLY A 51 -7.23 3.11 11.95
CA GLY A 51 -7.31 1.95 12.86
C GLY A 51 -6.82 0.64 12.24
N GLY A 52 -6.24 0.69 11.03
CA GLY A 52 -5.64 -0.46 10.35
C GLY A 52 -4.11 -0.43 10.40
N ARG A 53 -3.52 -1.04 9.37
CA ARG A 53 -2.08 -1.01 9.06
C ARG A 53 -1.90 -0.63 7.60
N GLY A 54 -0.81 0.08 7.31
CA GLY A 54 -0.47 0.49 5.96
C GLY A 54 1.04 0.55 5.71
N VAL A 55 1.46 0.24 4.49
CA VAL A 55 2.87 0.33 4.08
C VAL A 55 3.00 0.73 2.62
N TYR A 56 4.04 1.50 2.31
CA TYR A 56 4.40 1.96 0.97
C TYR A 56 5.75 1.37 0.55
N PHE A 57 5.89 0.98 -0.72
CA PHE A 57 7.15 0.53 -1.32
C PHE A 57 7.11 0.69 -2.85
N LEU A 58 8.24 0.49 -3.53
CA LEU A 58 8.30 0.49 -4.99
C LEU A 58 8.30 -0.94 -5.54
N ASP A 59 7.54 -1.17 -6.61
CA ASP A 59 7.67 -2.41 -7.39
C ASP A 59 8.94 -2.37 -8.28
N PRO A 60 9.35 -3.49 -8.91
CA PRO A 60 10.47 -3.50 -9.85
C PRO A 60 10.28 -2.58 -11.06
N GLY A 61 9.03 -2.18 -11.34
CA GLY A 61 8.66 -1.19 -12.34
C GLY A 61 8.72 0.26 -11.85
N GLY A 62 9.18 0.53 -10.64
CA GLY A 62 9.23 1.87 -10.06
C GLY A 62 7.86 2.51 -9.82
N ASN A 63 6.78 1.72 -9.81
CA ASN A 63 5.45 2.15 -9.39
C ASN A 63 5.38 2.18 -7.86
N GLY A 64 4.66 3.16 -7.32
CA GLY A 64 4.29 3.19 -5.92
C GLY A 64 3.25 2.12 -5.63
N ILE A 65 3.56 1.24 -4.69
CA ILE A 65 2.63 0.25 -4.16
C ILE A 65 2.29 0.64 -2.73
N GLU A 66 1.01 0.59 -2.42
CA GLU A 66 0.49 0.75 -1.08
C GLU A 66 -0.38 -0.45 -0.72
N VAL A 67 -0.21 -0.96 0.49
CA VAL A 67 -1.06 -2.02 1.04
C VAL A 67 -1.66 -1.51 2.33
N ILE A 68 -2.98 -1.55 2.44
CA ILE A 68 -3.77 -1.09 3.60
C ILE A 68 -4.71 -2.19 4.08
N THR A 69 -5.07 -2.15 5.36
CA THR A 69 -6.08 -3.05 5.94
C THR A 69 -7.41 -2.36 6.27
N GLN A 70 -7.45 -1.03 6.20
CA GLN A 70 -8.66 -0.22 6.35
C GLN A 70 -8.74 0.81 5.22
N PRO A 71 -9.92 1.01 4.62
CA PRO A 71 -10.11 2.02 3.59
C PRO A 71 -9.90 3.44 4.14
N TYR A 72 -9.49 4.38 3.28
CA TYR A 72 -9.30 5.78 3.68
C TYR A 72 -10.58 6.45 4.17
N GLU A 73 -11.69 6.07 3.55
CA GLU A 73 -13.03 6.51 3.92
C GLU A 73 -13.77 5.32 4.55
N PRO A 74 -14.60 5.56 5.58
CA PRO A 74 -15.49 4.52 6.08
C PRO A 74 -16.38 4.01 4.92
N GLU A 75 -16.74 2.72 4.97
CA GLU A 75 -17.55 2.08 3.93
C GLU A 75 -18.73 2.99 3.53
N ARG A 76 -18.67 3.50 2.29
CA ARG A 76 -19.77 4.25 1.72
C ARG A 76 -20.90 3.25 1.51
N LYS A 77 -21.93 3.30 2.36
CA LYS A 77 -23.13 2.45 2.23
C LYS A 77 -23.57 2.46 0.78
N ARG A 78 -23.54 1.30 0.13
CA ARG A 78 -24.03 1.16 -1.25
C ARG A 78 -25.49 1.62 -1.24
N PRO A 79 -25.90 2.52 -2.16
CA PRO A 79 -27.31 2.88 -2.24
C PRO A 79 -28.10 1.59 -2.51
N ALA A 80 -29.20 1.40 -1.77
CA ALA A 80 -30.02 0.20 -1.89
C ALA A 80 -30.78 0.12 -3.23
N HIS A 81 -30.70 1.17 -4.05
CA HIS A 81 -31.35 1.35 -5.34
C HIS A 81 -30.59 2.43 -6.11
N TRP A 82 -30.46 2.22 -7.43
CA TRP A 82 -29.81 3.15 -8.37
C TRP A 82 -30.69 4.37 -8.66
#